data_AF-A0A1Q6M322-F1
#
_entry.id   AF-A0A1Q6M322-F1
#
_cell.length_a   1.000
_cell.length_b   1.000
_cell.length_c   1.000
_cell.angle_alpha   90.00
_cell.angle_beta   90.00
_cell.angle_gamma   90.00
#
_symmetry.space_group_name_H-M   'P 1'
#
loop_
_entity.id
_entity.type
_entity.pdbx_description
1 polymer ?
#
loop_
_entity_poly.entity_id
_entity_poly.type
_entity_poly.pdbx_seq_one_letter_code
_entity_poly.pdbx_strand_id
1 'polypeptide(L)'
;MKLQHIIIIFVIIVVPIALVLSMYINMQIKTINNQTKYDNILINASYDGIKAFQLNTANNMYSTISNSKIRDIEAAVNVFFNSLATNMGTSGYSKADLQPYIPAIMVNLYDGYYIYSNYYDTEYDGNGDGVKGEYRYGLKPFVYYSCRYKKEGQNTDFVVNYTLDNTITIIGTIKGKYVVKTGHLLLENDDVADEILNENLIILSDDSTENVNPRAESFQYIVYNSQKIYKDNNDAVFASGPNDTGTLGRQRYFYYSSEYKKDYVTNQKTIEYLNKHYLKYLNGSWNLVSDSATKYYAESLNSDDTYGTTDFNGNKISFTDWVKKYLGDITANDAVDTDGNPIRTDEENNGGSNVGFASNLGNTRIFDVSGTNDPLDSGSAFNEHRRNVIRRSIETNLVSAIATFTSHTVVGYEFTMPKLSEEEWNKIENNVCMVTFLEGIPIGAKVYNNYCVVSNNTNQETVGNDSIYIIDNKGEYHKPGCLRLIDDLKANNVTIIGAYASSEFERKTVSITGEDSNAHSQLLGGDVDSGKYAYYYPEAYTPCYSCMVSASQTYSTDDIIKDEVYKVENNQRRKVNITDLGSNHINLRQVYLTALARSRYNLYITNGYFGY
;
A
#
# COMPACT_ATOMS: atom_id res chain seq x y z
N MET A 1 -37.99 -14.67 -67.81
CA MET A 1 -36.51 -14.72 -67.92
C MET A 1 -36.07 -16.18 -67.99
N LYS A 2 -35.12 -16.54 -68.86
CA LYS A 2 -34.51 -17.88 -68.85
C LYS A 2 -33.69 -18.05 -67.56
N LEU A 3 -33.71 -19.23 -66.94
CA LEU A 3 -33.01 -19.56 -65.67
C LEU A 3 -31.55 -19.08 -65.63
N GLN A 4 -30.86 -19.18 -66.78
CA GLN A 4 -29.48 -18.73 -66.95
C GLN A 4 -29.28 -17.22 -66.65
N HIS A 5 -30.26 -16.37 -66.96
CA HIS A 5 -30.15 -14.92 -66.72
C HIS A 5 -30.32 -14.59 -65.23
N ILE A 6 -31.13 -15.36 -64.50
CA ILE A 6 -31.29 -15.22 -63.04
C ILE A 6 -30.01 -15.67 -62.33
N ILE A 7 -29.38 -16.76 -62.78
CA ILE A 7 -28.10 -17.25 -62.23
C ILE A 7 -26.98 -16.22 -62.42
N ILE A 8 -26.88 -15.60 -63.60
CA ILE A 8 -25.86 -14.57 -63.85
C ILE A 8 -26.06 -13.36 -62.94
N ILE A 9 -27.29 -12.87 -62.79
CA ILE A 9 -27.60 -11.75 -61.88
C ILE A 9 -27.32 -12.14 -60.42
N PHE A 10 -27.66 -13.36 -60.01
CA PHE A 10 -27.36 -13.86 -58.66
C PHE A 10 -25.85 -13.90 -58.38
N VAL A 11 -25.05 -14.41 -59.31
CA VAL A 11 -23.57 -14.47 -59.16
C VAL A 11 -22.97 -13.07 -59.10
N ILE A 12 -23.42 -12.14 -59.94
CA ILE A 12 -22.95 -10.74 -59.98
C ILE A 12 -23.25 -10.01 -58.66
N ILE A 13 -24.33 -10.35 -57.98
CA ILE A 13 -24.71 -9.70 -56.71
C ILE A 13 -24.09 -10.41 -55.51
N VAL A 14 -24.21 -11.74 -55.43
CA VAL A 14 -23.86 -12.52 -54.23
C VAL A 14 -22.36 -12.67 -54.05
N VAL A 15 -21.59 -12.84 -55.12
CA VAL A 15 -20.13 -13.03 -55.00
C VAL A 15 -19.43 -11.78 -54.44
N PRO A 16 -19.70 -10.55 -54.94
CA PRO A 16 -19.11 -9.35 -54.35
C PRO A 16 -19.54 -9.12 -52.90
N ILE A 17 -20.81 -9.37 -52.57
CA ILE A 17 -21.31 -9.24 -51.19
C ILE A 17 -20.59 -10.24 -50.26
N ALA A 18 -20.43 -11.49 -50.67
CA ALA A 18 -19.72 -12.50 -49.89
C ALA A 18 -18.24 -12.13 -49.67
N LEU A 19 -17.57 -11.56 -50.68
CA LEU A 19 -16.19 -11.08 -50.56
C LEU A 19 -16.08 -9.91 -49.57
N VAL A 20 -16.97 -8.92 -49.66
CA VAL A 20 -16.99 -7.77 -48.74
C VAL A 20 -17.26 -8.23 -47.30
N LEU A 21 -18.23 -9.13 -47.10
CA LEU A 21 -18.51 -9.70 -45.78
C LEU A 21 -17.32 -10.49 -45.23
N SER A 22 -16.65 -11.29 -46.06
CA SER A 22 -15.45 -12.03 -45.65
C SER A 22 -14.31 -11.09 -45.26
N MET A 23 -14.06 -10.02 -46.03
CA MET A 23 -13.07 -9.00 -45.68
C MET A 23 -13.41 -8.29 -44.37
N TYR A 24 -14.69 -7.94 -44.17
CA TYR A 24 -15.17 -7.31 -42.94
C TYR A 24 -14.99 -8.21 -41.71
N ILE A 25 -15.39 -9.49 -41.81
CA ILE A 25 -15.22 -10.47 -40.72
C ILE A 25 -13.73 -10.67 -40.41
N ASN A 26 -12.88 -10.82 -41.43
CA ASN A 26 -11.44 -10.97 -41.22
C ASN A 26 -10.82 -9.74 -40.55
N MET A 27 -11.26 -8.53 -40.90
CA MET A 27 -10.83 -7.30 -40.26
C MET A 27 -11.29 -7.23 -38.80
N GLN A 28 -12.53 -7.64 -38.51
CA GLN A 28 -13.03 -7.72 -37.12
C GLN A 28 -12.22 -8.73 -36.29
N ILE A 29 -11.94 -9.92 -36.83
CA ILE A 29 -11.12 -10.94 -36.15
C ILE A 29 -9.72 -10.41 -35.85
N LYS A 30 -9.05 -9.78 -36.84
CA LYS A 30 -7.73 -9.16 -36.62
C LYS A 30 -7.78 -8.08 -35.54
N THR A 31 -8.85 -7.28 -35.54
CA THR A 31 -9.02 -6.21 -34.56
C THR A 31 -9.20 -6.76 -33.14
N ILE A 32 -10.01 -7.81 -32.97
CA ILE A 32 -10.20 -8.50 -31.68
C ILE A 32 -8.87 -9.13 -31.21
N ASN A 33 -8.16 -9.81 -32.11
CA ASN A 33 -6.87 -10.42 -31.78
C ASN A 33 -5.82 -9.38 -31.34
N ASN A 34 -5.76 -8.23 -32.04
CA ASN A 34 -4.86 -7.14 -31.67
C ASN A 34 -5.25 -6.51 -30.34
N GLN A 35 -6.55 -6.34 -30.08
CA GLN A 35 -7.05 -5.85 -28.80
C GLN A 35 -6.62 -6.78 -27.66
N THR A 36 -6.91 -8.09 -27.75
CA THR A 36 -6.48 -9.07 -26.75
C THR A 36 -4.96 -9.13 -26.60
N LYS A 37 -4.21 -8.98 -27.70
CA LYS A 37 -2.75 -8.90 -27.66
C LYS A 37 -2.29 -7.70 -26.82
N TYR A 38 -2.80 -6.50 -27.11
CA TYR A 38 -2.41 -5.28 -26.40
C TYR A 38 -2.88 -5.27 -24.95
N ASP A 39 -4.05 -5.84 -24.64
CA ASP A 39 -4.53 -6.03 -23.26
C ASP A 39 -3.53 -6.85 -22.44
N ASN A 40 -3.10 -8.01 -22.95
CA ASN A 40 -2.12 -8.84 -22.25
C ASN A 40 -0.77 -8.14 -22.07
N ILE A 41 -0.32 -7.38 -23.07
CA ILE A 41 0.94 -6.63 -23.00
C ILE A 41 0.85 -5.53 -21.93
N LEU A 42 -0.24 -4.78 -21.89
CA LEU A 42 -0.47 -3.74 -20.89
C LEU A 42 -0.54 -4.32 -19.48
N ILE A 43 -1.26 -5.45 -19.30
CA ILE A 43 -1.36 -6.15 -18.02
C ILE A 43 0.00 -6.62 -17.53
N ASN A 44 0.77 -7.31 -18.38
CA ASN A 44 2.10 -7.82 -18.02
C ASN A 44 3.06 -6.68 -17.68
N ALA A 45 3.08 -5.62 -18.50
CA ALA A 45 3.94 -4.46 -18.24
C ALA A 45 3.59 -3.77 -16.91
N SER A 46 2.30 -3.60 -16.63
CA SER A 46 1.82 -2.98 -15.38
C SER A 46 2.16 -3.84 -14.17
N TYR A 47 2.03 -5.17 -14.31
CA TYR A 47 2.44 -6.12 -13.30
C TYR A 47 3.94 -6.09 -13.02
N ASP A 48 4.77 -6.08 -14.06
CA ASP A 48 6.22 -5.99 -13.92
C ASP A 48 6.64 -4.66 -13.26
N GLY A 49 5.99 -3.55 -13.63
CA GLY A 49 6.22 -2.25 -13.01
C GLY A 49 5.93 -2.25 -11.51
N ILE A 50 4.74 -2.69 -11.09
CA ILE A 50 4.40 -2.70 -9.66
C ILE A 50 5.20 -3.75 -8.87
N LYS A 51 5.61 -4.87 -9.49
CA LYS A 51 6.52 -5.84 -8.86
C LYS A 51 7.92 -5.29 -8.69
N ALA A 52 8.43 -4.51 -9.64
CA ALA A 52 9.69 -3.80 -9.45
C ALA A 52 9.60 -2.81 -8.28
N PHE A 53 8.49 -2.07 -8.16
CA PHE A 53 8.24 -1.21 -7.00
C PHE A 53 8.25 -2.00 -5.67
N GLN A 54 7.62 -3.17 -5.64
CA GLN A 54 7.62 -4.08 -4.48
C GLN A 54 9.05 -4.48 -4.07
N LEU A 55 9.86 -4.91 -5.04
CA LEU A 55 11.21 -5.39 -4.78
C LEU A 55 12.14 -4.27 -4.33
N ASN A 56 12.02 -3.09 -4.95
CA ASN A 56 12.83 -1.93 -4.59
C ASN A 56 12.52 -1.46 -3.16
N THR A 57 11.25 -1.28 -2.82
CA THR A 57 10.85 -0.88 -1.46
C THR A 57 11.30 -1.89 -0.42
N ALA A 58 11.17 -3.20 -0.72
CA ALA A 58 11.65 -4.26 0.16
C ALA A 58 13.17 -4.24 0.40
N ASN A 59 13.99 -3.91 -0.60
CA ASN A 59 15.44 -3.94 -0.47
C ASN A 59 16.03 -2.61 0.04
N ASN A 60 15.31 -1.50 -0.08
CA ASN A 60 15.79 -0.15 0.25
C ASN A 60 15.45 0.36 1.67
N MET A 61 15.01 -0.52 2.58
CA MET A 61 14.56 -0.18 3.96
C MET A 61 15.52 0.72 4.76
N TYR A 62 16.80 0.75 4.43
CA TYR A 62 17.84 1.40 5.21
C TYR A 62 18.45 2.65 4.53
N SER A 63 17.85 3.11 3.43
CA SER A 63 18.28 4.33 2.71
C SER A 63 17.39 5.54 3.08
N THR A 64 17.97 6.75 3.12
CA THR A 64 17.27 7.98 3.54
C THR A 64 15.99 8.25 2.74
N ILE A 65 14.88 8.44 3.47
CA ILE A 65 13.48 8.12 3.12
C ILE A 65 12.84 8.90 1.95
N SER A 66 13.24 10.13 1.66
CA SER A 66 12.51 10.95 0.65
C SER A 66 12.99 10.76 -0.78
N ASN A 67 14.31 10.64 -1.00
CA ASN A 67 14.87 10.45 -2.35
C ASN A 67 14.72 9.00 -2.84
N SER A 68 14.61 8.03 -1.93
CA SER A 68 14.45 6.62 -2.28
C SER A 68 13.09 6.36 -2.93
N LYS A 69 12.00 6.96 -2.44
CA LYS A 69 10.64 6.72 -2.99
C LYS A 69 10.50 7.17 -4.45
N ILE A 70 10.93 8.38 -4.77
CA ILE A 70 10.87 8.91 -6.15
C ILE A 70 11.70 8.02 -7.08
N ARG A 71 12.93 7.68 -6.68
CA ARG A 71 13.80 6.76 -7.42
C ARG A 71 13.14 5.40 -7.65
N ASP A 72 12.51 4.83 -6.63
CA ASP A 72 11.90 3.50 -6.69
C ASP A 72 10.67 3.49 -7.61
N ILE A 73 9.91 4.59 -7.64
CA ILE A 73 8.79 4.81 -8.57
C ILE A 73 9.29 4.99 -10.01
N GLU A 74 10.32 5.80 -10.23
CA GLU A 74 10.92 6.00 -11.55
C GLU A 74 11.49 4.69 -12.11
N ALA A 75 12.13 3.88 -11.27
CA ALA A 75 12.59 2.55 -11.62
C ALA A 75 11.42 1.64 -12.02
N ALA A 76 10.31 1.66 -11.26
CA ALA A 76 9.09 0.92 -11.58
C ALA A 76 8.48 1.33 -12.93
N VAL A 77 8.38 2.64 -13.19
CA VAL A 77 7.93 3.19 -14.48
C VAL A 77 8.86 2.75 -15.62
N ASN A 78 10.17 2.76 -15.40
CA ASN A 78 11.13 2.29 -16.40
C ASN A 78 10.98 0.79 -16.70
N VAL A 79 10.76 -0.05 -15.68
CA VAL A 79 10.47 -1.47 -15.86
C VAL A 79 9.17 -1.68 -16.65
N PHE A 80 8.12 -0.91 -16.34
CA PHE A 80 6.88 -0.92 -17.13
C PHE A 80 7.15 -0.64 -18.61
N PHE A 81 7.86 0.45 -18.94
CA PHE A 81 8.15 0.79 -20.35
C PHE A 81 9.02 -0.26 -21.03
N ASN A 82 10.00 -0.82 -20.34
CA ASN A 82 10.86 -1.89 -20.87
C ASN A 82 10.06 -3.16 -21.16
N SER A 83 9.19 -3.57 -20.24
CA SER A 83 8.31 -4.73 -20.42
C SER A 83 7.32 -4.47 -21.56
N LEU A 84 6.71 -3.28 -21.62
CA LEU A 84 5.81 -2.88 -22.69
C LEU A 84 6.52 -2.96 -24.06
N ALA A 85 7.69 -2.33 -24.18
CA ALA A 85 8.49 -2.34 -25.41
C ALA A 85 8.89 -3.74 -25.85
N THR A 86 9.36 -4.56 -24.91
CA THR A 86 9.77 -5.95 -25.19
C THR A 86 8.59 -6.77 -25.70
N ASN A 87 7.41 -6.62 -25.09
CA ASN A 87 6.22 -7.38 -25.42
C ASN A 87 5.46 -6.85 -26.66
N MET A 88 5.59 -5.57 -27.00
CA MET A 88 5.02 -5.01 -28.25
C MET A 88 5.71 -5.56 -29.51
N GLY A 89 6.94 -6.07 -29.37
CA GLY A 89 7.60 -6.93 -30.36
C GLY A 89 9.09 -6.60 -30.53
N THR A 90 9.87 -7.60 -30.92
CA THR A 90 11.30 -7.62 -31.30
C THR A 90 11.63 -6.69 -32.48
N SER A 91 11.33 -5.40 -32.39
CA SER A 91 11.40 -4.42 -33.50
C SER A 91 12.04 -3.08 -33.13
N GLY A 92 12.62 -2.93 -31.94
CA GLY A 92 13.39 -1.72 -31.59
C GLY A 92 12.55 -0.50 -31.20
N TYR A 93 11.28 -0.69 -30.78
CA TYR A 93 10.54 0.39 -30.13
C TYR A 93 11.24 0.75 -28.81
N SER A 94 11.68 1.99 -28.73
CA SER A 94 12.23 2.59 -27.53
C SER A 94 11.10 3.08 -26.62
N LYS A 95 11.44 3.39 -25.36
CA LYS A 95 10.54 4.12 -24.44
C LYS A 95 9.94 5.37 -25.10
N ALA A 96 10.74 6.10 -25.89
CA ALA A 96 10.32 7.32 -26.57
C ALA A 96 9.23 7.09 -27.64
N ASP A 97 9.18 5.89 -28.24
CA ASP A 97 8.18 5.56 -29.26
C ASP A 97 6.81 5.22 -28.65
N LEU A 98 6.79 4.76 -27.39
CA LEU A 98 5.57 4.33 -26.69
C LEU A 98 4.99 5.41 -25.78
N GLN A 99 5.83 6.29 -25.24
CA GLN A 99 5.43 7.44 -24.43
C GLN A 99 4.30 8.30 -25.05
N PRO A 100 4.22 8.53 -26.37
CA PRO A 100 3.13 9.28 -26.99
C PRO A 100 1.75 8.60 -26.91
N TYR A 101 1.69 7.30 -26.59
CA TYR A 101 0.44 6.53 -26.45
C TYR A 101 0.05 6.26 -24.99
N ILE A 102 0.84 6.78 -24.04
CA ILE A 102 0.64 6.59 -22.60
C ILE A 102 0.41 7.97 -21.97
N PRO A 103 -0.85 8.41 -21.86
CA PRO A 103 -1.14 9.77 -21.42
C PRO A 103 -0.80 9.99 -19.95
N ALA A 104 -0.92 8.94 -19.12
CA ALA A 104 -0.54 8.95 -17.72
C ALA A 104 -0.15 7.54 -17.22
N ILE A 105 0.66 7.50 -16.18
CA ILE A 105 0.77 6.36 -15.27
C ILE A 105 0.60 6.92 -13.86
N MET A 106 -0.36 6.42 -13.09
CA MET A 106 -0.55 6.80 -11.70
C MET A 106 -0.01 5.71 -10.80
N VAL A 107 0.77 6.12 -9.79
CA VAL A 107 1.25 5.23 -8.73
C VAL A 107 0.60 5.67 -7.43
N ASN A 108 -0.35 4.87 -6.98
CA ASN A 108 -1.13 5.10 -5.78
C ASN A 108 -0.32 4.64 -4.57
N LEU A 109 -0.15 5.52 -3.58
CA LEU A 109 0.61 5.26 -2.36
C LEU A 109 -0.30 5.43 -1.12
N TYR A 110 0.32 5.41 0.04
CA TYR A 110 -0.33 5.41 1.34
C TYR A 110 -1.15 6.67 1.66
N ASP A 111 -0.58 7.86 1.44
CA ASP A 111 -1.15 9.16 1.80
C ASP A 111 -1.43 10.06 0.58
N GLY A 112 -1.20 9.53 -0.61
CA GLY A 112 -1.37 10.22 -1.88
C GLY A 112 -0.82 9.42 -3.04
N TYR A 113 -0.57 10.09 -4.16
CA TYR A 113 -0.13 9.44 -5.39
C TYR A 113 0.80 10.33 -6.21
N TYR A 114 1.56 9.69 -7.08
CA TYR A 114 2.29 10.35 -8.16
C TYR A 114 1.60 10.09 -9.50
N ILE A 115 1.64 11.09 -10.39
CA ILE A 115 1.27 10.92 -11.79
C ILE A 115 2.52 11.13 -12.63
N TYR A 116 2.94 10.09 -13.33
CA TYR A 116 3.87 10.19 -14.43
C TYR A 116 3.11 10.60 -15.68
N SER A 117 3.47 11.72 -16.29
CA SER A 117 2.86 12.20 -17.53
C SER A 117 3.80 13.20 -18.20
N ASN A 118 3.44 13.65 -19.40
CA ASN A 118 4.11 14.78 -20.02
C ASN A 118 3.67 16.08 -19.32
N TYR A 119 4.62 16.91 -18.90
CA TYR A 119 4.35 18.20 -18.26
C TYR A 119 5.32 19.26 -18.75
N TYR A 120 4.90 20.52 -18.62
CA TYR A 120 5.71 21.68 -18.98
C TYR A 120 6.69 22.01 -17.85
N ASP A 121 8.00 21.92 -18.13
CA ASP A 121 8.99 22.28 -17.12
C ASP A 121 9.18 23.79 -17.03
N THR A 122 8.91 24.33 -15.84
CA THR A 122 9.01 25.77 -15.57
C THR A 122 10.32 26.14 -14.87
N GLU A 123 11.09 25.15 -14.40
CA GLU A 123 12.35 25.36 -13.69
C GLU A 123 13.56 25.05 -14.58
N TYR A 124 14.68 25.72 -14.28
CA TYR A 124 15.97 25.44 -14.88
C TYR A 124 16.66 24.47 -13.92
N ASP A 125 16.92 23.22 -14.32
CA ASP A 125 17.83 22.42 -13.51
C ASP A 125 19.21 23.10 -13.56
N GLY A 126 19.81 23.37 -12.42
CA GLY A 126 21.17 23.92 -12.36
C GLY A 126 22.24 22.96 -12.88
N ASN A 127 21.85 21.82 -13.47
CA ASN A 127 22.71 20.72 -13.90
C ASN A 127 22.95 20.71 -15.42
N GLY A 128 22.28 21.59 -16.19
CA GLY A 128 22.54 21.78 -17.61
C GLY A 128 21.95 20.72 -18.52
N ASP A 129 20.99 19.93 -18.05
CA ASP A 129 20.29 18.89 -18.84
C ASP A 129 18.85 19.30 -19.23
N GLY A 130 18.32 20.37 -18.62
CA GLY A 130 16.99 20.92 -18.89
C GLY A 130 17.02 22.22 -19.72
N VAL A 131 16.44 22.20 -20.92
CA VAL A 131 16.08 23.43 -21.65
C VAL A 131 14.78 23.96 -21.05
N LYS A 132 14.84 25.15 -20.44
CA LYS A 132 13.66 25.84 -19.89
C LYS A 132 12.58 25.99 -20.96
N GLY A 133 11.36 25.57 -20.63
CA GLY A 133 10.18 25.78 -21.46
C GLY A 133 9.91 24.70 -22.49
N GLU A 134 10.37 23.47 -22.26
CA GLU A 134 10.01 22.29 -23.04
C GLU A 134 9.10 21.32 -22.24
N TYR A 135 8.36 20.52 -22.99
CA TYR A 135 7.54 19.44 -22.45
C TYR A 135 8.40 18.21 -22.21
N ARG A 136 8.41 17.70 -20.97
CA ARG A 136 9.15 16.49 -20.61
C ARG A 136 8.26 15.49 -19.89
N TYR A 137 8.57 14.22 -20.08
CA TYR A 137 7.94 13.13 -19.35
C TYR A 137 8.63 12.94 -18.00
N GLY A 138 7.85 12.97 -16.92
CA GLY A 138 8.36 12.71 -15.59
C GLY A 138 7.24 12.65 -14.56
N LEU A 139 7.62 12.49 -13.30
CA LEU A 139 6.68 12.53 -12.19
C LEU A 139 6.27 13.98 -11.92
N LYS A 140 4.95 14.22 -11.88
CA LYS A 140 4.36 15.45 -11.35
C LYS A 140 4.53 15.49 -9.83
N PRO A 141 4.42 16.68 -9.19
CA PRO A 141 4.44 16.80 -7.73
C PRO A 141 3.46 15.84 -7.05
N PHE A 142 3.84 15.36 -5.87
CA PHE A 142 3.02 14.47 -5.06
C PHE A 142 1.67 15.11 -4.71
N VAL A 143 0.60 14.34 -4.82
CA VAL A 143 -0.76 14.80 -4.51
C VAL A 143 -1.33 14.00 -3.35
N TYR A 144 -1.60 14.67 -2.23
CA TYR A 144 -2.27 14.09 -1.06
C TYR A 144 -3.76 13.85 -1.32
N TYR A 145 -4.32 12.80 -0.71
CA TYR A 145 -5.77 12.59 -0.68
C TYR A 145 -6.45 13.63 0.21
N SER A 146 -6.76 14.80 -0.35
CA SER A 146 -7.20 15.95 0.44
C SER A 146 -8.64 16.34 0.14
N CYS A 147 -9.35 16.75 1.19
CA CYS A 147 -10.69 17.33 1.09
C CYS A 147 -10.81 18.54 2.02
N ARG A 148 -11.36 19.64 1.51
CA ARG A 148 -11.62 20.86 2.27
C ARG A 148 -13.06 20.85 2.77
N TYR A 149 -13.26 21.22 4.03
CA TYR A 149 -14.56 21.37 4.65
C TYR A 149 -14.75 22.80 5.12
N LYS A 150 -15.92 23.35 4.83
CA LYS A 150 -16.29 24.71 5.23
C LYS A 150 -17.70 24.70 5.80
N LYS A 151 -17.84 25.17 7.04
CA LYS A 151 -19.14 25.25 7.72
C LYS A 151 -19.45 26.68 8.10
N GLU A 152 -20.38 27.28 7.36
CA GLU A 152 -20.82 28.65 7.60
C GLU A 152 -21.46 28.79 8.99
N GLY A 153 -21.18 29.91 9.67
CA GLY A 153 -21.66 30.17 11.03
C GLY A 153 -20.81 29.57 12.16
N GLN A 154 -19.84 28.69 11.87
CA GLN A 154 -18.93 28.13 12.88
C GLN A 154 -17.49 28.65 12.82
N ASN A 155 -17.14 29.50 11.84
CA ASN A 155 -15.76 29.91 11.56
C ASN A 155 -14.82 28.70 11.40
N THR A 156 -15.29 27.71 10.64
CA THR A 156 -14.59 26.44 10.38
C THR A 156 -14.32 26.33 8.88
N ASP A 157 -13.04 26.26 8.51
CA ASP A 157 -12.50 26.10 7.17
C ASP A 157 -11.16 25.36 7.27
N PHE A 158 -11.15 24.08 6.93
CA PHE A 158 -9.99 23.21 7.12
C PHE A 158 -9.90 22.14 6.03
N VAL A 159 -8.71 21.61 5.85
CA VAL A 159 -8.40 20.49 4.95
C VAL A 159 -8.09 19.27 5.79
N VAL A 160 -8.60 18.12 5.36
CA VAL A 160 -8.20 16.81 5.86
C VAL A 160 -7.45 16.08 4.77
N ASN A 161 -6.22 15.68 5.07
CA ASN A 161 -5.48 14.70 4.29
C ASN A 161 -5.79 13.32 4.86
N TYR A 162 -6.31 12.45 4.00
CA TYR A 162 -6.63 11.07 4.29
C TYR A 162 -5.47 10.15 3.88
N THR A 163 -5.45 8.95 4.44
CA THR A 163 -4.56 7.87 4.03
C THR A 163 -5.37 6.68 3.51
N LEU A 164 -4.71 5.57 3.17
CA LEU A 164 -5.37 4.31 2.85
C LEU A 164 -5.97 3.59 4.07
N ASP A 165 -5.81 4.12 5.28
CA ASP A 165 -6.30 3.56 6.55
C ASP A 165 -7.09 4.60 7.39
N ASN A 166 -7.08 4.46 8.72
CA ASN A 166 -7.77 5.28 9.69
C ASN A 166 -6.97 6.50 10.19
N THR A 167 -5.89 6.85 9.51
CA THR A 167 -5.04 8.00 9.84
C THR A 167 -5.47 9.23 9.08
N ILE A 168 -5.53 10.38 9.77
CA ILE A 168 -5.83 11.67 9.12
C ILE A 168 -4.92 12.78 9.62
N THR A 169 -4.65 13.75 8.74
CA THR A 169 -4.02 15.02 9.09
C THR A 169 -4.98 16.17 8.84
N ILE A 170 -5.15 17.03 9.83
CA ILE A 170 -6.11 18.13 9.85
C ILE A 170 -5.34 19.45 9.86
N ILE A 171 -5.59 20.31 8.89
CA ILE A 171 -4.89 21.58 8.70
C ILE A 171 -5.91 22.67 8.41
N GLY A 172 -5.95 23.72 9.23
CA GLY A 172 -6.78 24.90 8.95
C GLY A 172 -7.42 25.50 10.19
N THR A 173 -8.51 26.24 10.00
CA THR A 173 -9.18 26.97 11.06
C THR A 173 -10.42 26.21 11.52
N ILE A 174 -10.53 25.92 12.81
CA ILE A 174 -11.69 25.27 13.41
C ILE A 174 -12.16 26.13 14.57
N LYS A 175 -13.43 26.55 14.55
CA LYS A 175 -14.01 27.45 15.55
C LYS A 175 -13.14 28.70 15.80
N GLY A 176 -12.58 29.25 14.71
CA GLY A 176 -11.72 30.44 14.73
C GLY A 176 -10.28 30.23 15.22
N LYS A 177 -9.83 29.00 15.48
CA LYS A 177 -8.44 28.69 15.87
C LYS A 177 -7.75 27.87 14.79
N TYR A 178 -6.54 28.28 14.39
CA TYR A 178 -5.71 27.52 13.48
C TYR A 178 -5.15 26.27 14.17
N VAL A 179 -5.18 25.14 13.46
CA VAL A 179 -4.69 23.85 13.94
C VAL A 179 -3.90 23.13 12.87
N VAL A 180 -2.92 22.37 13.33
CA VAL A 180 -2.30 21.27 12.58
C VAL A 180 -2.28 20.10 13.56
N LYS A 181 -3.01 19.03 13.23
CA LYS A 181 -3.04 17.81 14.07
C LYS A 181 -3.08 16.58 13.19
N THR A 182 -2.35 15.56 13.60
CA THR A 182 -2.29 14.28 12.91
C THR A 182 -2.45 13.16 13.93
N GLY A 183 -3.13 12.09 13.55
CA GLY A 183 -3.28 10.91 14.39
C GLY A 183 -4.21 9.86 13.80
N HIS A 184 -4.32 8.75 14.52
CA HIS A 184 -5.19 7.62 14.18
C HIS A 184 -6.56 7.81 14.82
N LEU A 185 -7.62 7.49 14.08
CA LEU A 185 -8.97 7.40 14.62
C LEU A 185 -9.28 5.96 15.00
N LEU A 186 -9.64 5.72 16.25
CA LEU A 186 -9.99 4.40 16.77
C LEU A 186 -11.24 4.49 17.64
N LEU A 187 -12.08 3.46 17.64
CA LEU A 187 -13.33 3.48 18.42
C LEU A 187 -13.07 3.36 19.92
N GLU A 188 -12.40 2.29 20.30
CA GLU A 188 -12.10 1.95 21.69
C GLU A 188 -10.77 1.23 21.77
N ASN A 189 -10.29 1.06 23.00
CA ASN A 189 -9.04 0.36 23.22
C ASN A 189 -9.29 -1.12 22.96
N ASP A 190 -8.78 -1.61 21.85
CA ASP A 190 -8.74 -3.04 21.62
C ASP A 190 -7.70 -3.66 22.55
N ASP A 191 -8.05 -4.81 23.12
CA ASP A 191 -7.17 -5.60 23.97
C ASP A 191 -5.95 -6.06 23.15
N VAL A 192 -4.92 -5.22 23.04
CA VAL A 192 -3.63 -5.50 22.39
C VAL A 192 -2.56 -5.82 23.40
N ALA A 193 -1.54 -6.56 22.98
CA ALA A 193 -0.47 -7.03 23.86
C ALA A 193 0.91 -6.60 23.39
N ASP A 194 1.83 -6.46 24.34
CA ASP A 194 3.26 -6.37 24.05
C ASP A 194 3.76 -7.72 23.51
N GLU A 195 4.71 -7.69 22.57
CA GLU A 195 5.13 -8.87 21.81
C GLU A 195 6.65 -8.99 21.65
N ILE A 196 7.14 -10.23 21.62
CA ILE A 196 8.54 -10.53 21.26
C ILE A 196 8.56 -10.79 19.76
N LEU A 197 9.25 -9.92 19.03
CA LEU A 197 9.40 -10.01 17.59
C LEU A 197 10.72 -10.66 17.25
N ASN A 198 10.72 -11.47 16.19
CA ASN A 198 11.92 -12.04 15.62
C ASN A 198 11.89 -11.81 14.11
N GLU A 199 13.05 -11.73 13.48
CA GLU A 199 13.16 -11.83 12.02
C GLU A 199 14.51 -12.45 11.67
N ASN A 200 14.60 -13.10 10.50
CA ASN A 200 15.86 -13.63 10.01
C ASN A 200 16.65 -12.56 9.24
N LEU A 201 17.96 -12.49 9.47
CA LEU A 201 18.90 -11.63 8.74
C LEU A 201 20.11 -12.41 8.28
N ILE A 202 20.68 -12.04 7.13
CA ILE A 202 22.01 -12.46 6.72
C ILE A 202 23.02 -11.42 7.21
N ILE A 203 24.02 -11.85 7.98
CA ILE A 203 25.10 -10.96 8.44
C ILE A 203 26.37 -11.29 7.66
N LEU A 204 26.94 -10.29 6.99
CA LEU A 204 28.21 -10.40 6.30
C LEU A 204 29.38 -10.08 7.26
N SER A 205 30.49 -10.81 7.10
CA SER A 205 31.79 -10.52 7.69
C SER A 205 32.50 -9.40 6.95
N ASP A 206 33.36 -8.67 7.66
CA ASP A 206 34.29 -7.71 7.06
C ASP A 206 35.33 -8.39 6.16
N ASP A 207 35.65 -9.65 6.45
CA ASP A 207 36.44 -10.48 5.53
C ASP A 207 35.51 -11.08 4.47
N SER A 208 35.50 -10.48 3.28
CA SER A 208 34.68 -10.97 2.16
C SER A 208 34.96 -12.43 1.77
N THR A 209 36.13 -12.97 2.13
CA THR A 209 36.46 -14.38 1.88
C THR A 209 35.71 -15.35 2.80
N GLU A 210 35.15 -14.85 3.90
CA GLU A 210 34.32 -15.63 4.84
C GLU A 210 32.84 -15.64 4.45
N ASN A 211 32.40 -14.77 3.53
CA ASN A 211 31.00 -14.64 3.11
C ASN A 211 30.55 -15.70 2.09
N VAL A 212 31.13 -16.91 2.15
CA VAL A 212 30.80 -18.01 1.24
C VAL A 212 29.53 -18.71 1.75
N ASN A 213 28.41 -18.54 1.03
CA ASN A 213 27.08 -19.08 1.38
C ASN A 213 26.59 -18.63 2.79
N PRO A 214 26.40 -17.32 3.01
CA PRO A 214 25.94 -16.83 4.30
C PRO A 214 24.56 -17.40 4.61
N ARG A 215 24.33 -17.75 5.87
CA ARG A 215 23.05 -18.28 6.36
C ARG A 215 22.32 -17.22 7.16
N ALA A 216 21.00 -17.20 7.00
CA ALA A 216 20.17 -16.33 7.79
C ALA A 216 20.13 -16.81 9.26
N GLU A 217 20.21 -15.87 10.19
CA GLU A 217 20.10 -16.06 11.63
C GLU A 217 18.92 -15.23 12.15
N SER A 218 18.17 -15.78 13.12
CA SER A 218 17.01 -15.11 13.70
C SER A 218 17.42 -14.18 14.83
N PHE A 219 16.96 -12.93 14.82
CA PHE A 219 17.23 -11.93 15.84
C PHE A 219 15.95 -11.32 16.39
N GLN A 220 15.92 -11.07 17.69
CA GLN A 220 14.85 -10.27 18.29
C GLN A 220 15.01 -8.80 17.91
N TYR A 221 13.90 -8.12 17.60
CA TYR A 221 13.95 -6.72 17.20
C TYR A 221 12.82 -5.87 17.79
N ILE A 222 13.05 -4.56 17.80
CA ILE A 222 12.04 -3.51 18.02
C ILE A 222 12.29 -2.38 17.02
N VAL A 223 11.30 -1.50 16.83
CA VAL A 223 11.49 -0.25 16.09
C VAL A 223 11.68 0.88 17.09
N TYR A 224 12.80 1.60 16.98
CA TYR A 224 13.13 2.75 17.81
C TYR A 224 13.78 3.83 16.97
N ASN A 225 13.29 5.07 17.13
CA ASN A 225 13.79 6.23 16.40
C ASN A 225 13.84 6.00 14.87
N SER A 226 12.72 5.50 14.32
CA SER A 226 12.56 5.23 12.88
C SER A 226 13.50 4.17 12.29
N GLN A 227 14.07 3.29 13.12
CA GLN A 227 14.92 2.20 12.66
C GLN A 227 14.69 0.92 13.47
N LYS A 228 14.82 -0.24 12.82
CA LYS A 228 14.86 -1.54 13.52
C LYS A 228 16.16 -1.64 14.33
N ILE A 229 16.04 -2.00 15.61
CA ILE A 229 17.15 -2.31 16.51
C ILE A 229 17.04 -3.77 16.91
N TYR A 230 18.16 -4.49 16.80
CA TYR A 230 18.25 -5.91 17.03
C TYR A 230 19.01 -6.21 18.32
N LYS A 231 18.56 -7.24 19.04
CA LYS A 231 19.29 -7.86 20.14
C LYS A 231 20.32 -8.83 19.55
N ASP A 232 21.60 -8.68 19.90
CA ASP A 232 22.61 -9.67 19.51
C ASP A 232 22.38 -11.00 20.25
N ASN A 233 22.44 -12.12 19.53
CA ASN A 233 22.27 -13.47 20.09
C ASN A 233 23.46 -13.89 20.95
N ASN A 234 24.62 -13.26 20.76
CA ASN A 234 25.77 -13.45 21.62
C ASN A 234 25.55 -12.73 22.96
N ASP A 235 24.98 -13.45 23.92
CA ASP A 235 24.86 -13.06 25.34
C ASP A 235 26.23 -13.10 26.05
N ALA A 236 27.25 -12.45 25.49
CA ALA A 236 28.51 -12.26 26.17
C ALA A 236 28.26 -11.37 27.40
N VAL A 237 28.12 -12.02 28.56
CA VAL A 237 27.92 -11.41 29.86
C VAL A 237 29.13 -10.51 30.15
N PHE A 238 28.99 -9.21 29.93
CA PHE A 238 29.92 -8.25 30.53
C PHE A 238 29.61 -8.23 32.03
N ALA A 239 30.51 -8.83 32.80
CA ALA A 239 30.33 -9.09 34.21
C ALA A 239 30.60 -7.85 35.05
N SER A 240 29.55 -7.21 35.58
CA SER A 240 29.64 -6.59 36.91
C SER A 240 28.31 -6.61 37.70
N GLY A 241 27.67 -7.79 37.74
CA GLY A 241 26.62 -8.10 38.72
C GLY A 241 25.23 -7.51 38.43
N PRO A 242 24.27 -7.67 39.37
CA PRO A 242 22.85 -7.39 39.14
C PRO A 242 22.49 -5.91 38.92
N ASN A 243 23.43 -4.96 38.95
CA ASN A 243 23.18 -3.53 38.79
C ASN A 243 24.06 -2.87 37.70
N ASP A 244 24.64 -3.65 36.78
CA ASP A 244 25.53 -3.12 35.74
C ASP A 244 24.77 -2.26 34.70
N THR A 245 25.12 -0.97 34.65
CA THR A 245 24.69 0.03 33.67
C THR A 245 25.87 0.54 32.83
N GLY A 246 26.95 -0.24 32.71
CA GLY A 246 28.18 0.15 32.04
C GLY A 246 28.02 0.48 30.55
N THR A 247 29.10 0.97 29.93
CA THR A 247 29.18 1.56 28.57
C THR A 247 28.62 0.69 27.42
N LEU A 248 28.42 -0.62 27.65
CA LEU A 248 27.85 -1.58 26.69
C LEU A 248 26.48 -2.16 27.11
N GLY A 249 26.01 -1.88 28.33
CA GLY A 249 24.77 -2.44 28.91
C GLY A 249 24.82 -3.94 29.23
N ARG A 250 23.74 -4.48 29.82
CA ARG A 250 23.54 -5.92 30.07
C ARG A 250 23.41 -6.75 28.78
N GLN A 251 23.01 -6.12 27.68
CA GLN A 251 22.73 -6.72 26.38
C GLN A 251 23.34 -5.85 25.27
N ARG A 252 23.90 -6.47 24.21
CA ARG A 252 24.35 -5.73 23.01
C ARG A 252 23.23 -5.58 21.99
N TYR A 253 23.14 -4.39 21.41
CA TYR A 253 22.20 -4.04 20.37
C TYR A 253 22.94 -3.61 19.09
N PHE A 254 22.34 -3.85 17.93
CA PHE A 254 22.88 -3.40 16.65
C PHE A 254 21.78 -2.91 15.71
N TYR A 255 22.16 -2.03 14.79
CA TYR A 255 21.42 -1.72 13.57
C TYR A 255 21.90 -2.62 12.45
N TYR A 256 20.98 -3.03 11.59
CA TYR A 256 21.35 -3.71 10.35
C TYR A 256 21.68 -2.66 9.28
N SER A 257 22.92 -2.66 8.81
CA SER A 257 23.42 -1.64 7.89
C SER A 257 23.08 -1.95 6.43
N SER A 258 23.21 -0.95 5.56
CA SER A 258 23.07 -1.15 4.10
C SER A 258 24.13 -2.08 3.51
N GLU A 259 25.24 -2.29 4.21
CA GLU A 259 26.28 -3.27 3.85
C GLU A 259 25.98 -4.68 4.40
N TYR A 260 24.80 -4.89 4.98
CA TYR A 260 24.36 -6.17 5.54
C TYR A 260 25.22 -6.63 6.74
N LYS A 261 25.68 -5.67 7.56
CA LYS A 261 26.52 -5.90 8.74
C LYS A 261 25.82 -5.47 10.04
N LYS A 262 26.44 -5.82 11.18
CA LYS A 262 26.02 -5.37 12.51
C LYS A 262 26.70 -4.04 12.87
N ASP A 263 25.96 -2.95 12.82
CA ASP A 263 26.43 -1.66 13.34
C ASP A 263 25.99 -1.51 14.80
N TYR A 264 26.90 -1.78 15.73
CA TYR A 264 26.57 -1.81 17.16
C TYR A 264 26.17 -0.44 17.69
N VAL A 265 25.11 -0.43 18.51
CA VAL A 265 24.69 0.75 19.27
C VAL A 265 25.75 1.05 20.33
N THR A 266 26.38 2.22 20.24
CA THR A 266 27.43 2.66 21.19
C THR A 266 26.98 3.79 22.11
N ASN A 267 25.84 4.42 21.82
CA ASN A 267 25.32 5.51 22.64
C ASN A 267 24.74 4.99 23.95
N GLN A 268 25.40 5.31 25.06
CA GLN A 268 25.01 4.84 26.40
C GLN A 268 23.57 5.23 26.78
N LYS A 269 23.10 6.44 26.44
CA LYS A 269 21.73 6.87 26.75
C LYS A 269 20.69 6.04 26.00
N THR A 270 20.98 5.70 24.74
CA THR A 270 20.13 4.82 23.94
C THR A 270 20.09 3.42 24.54
N ILE A 271 21.23 2.86 24.92
CA ILE A 271 21.32 1.54 25.56
C ILE A 271 20.54 1.52 26.90
N GLU A 272 20.71 2.54 27.75
CA GLU A 272 19.98 2.69 29.00
C GLU A 272 18.46 2.77 28.76
N TYR A 273 18.04 3.55 27.76
CA TYR A 273 16.64 3.63 27.38
C TYR A 273 16.09 2.28 26.90
N LEU A 274 16.82 1.59 26.01
CA LEU A 274 16.42 0.28 25.48
C LEU A 274 16.27 -0.75 26.60
N ASN A 275 17.26 -0.83 27.50
CA ASN A 275 17.24 -1.73 28.66
C ASN A 275 16.07 -1.42 29.60
N LYS A 276 15.75 -0.14 29.82
CA LYS A 276 14.70 0.27 30.76
C LYS A 276 13.29 0.06 30.20
N HIS A 277 13.09 0.30 28.91
CA HIS A 277 11.76 0.37 28.31
C HIS A 277 11.37 -0.88 27.51
N TYR A 278 12.33 -1.59 26.90
CA TYR A 278 12.02 -2.72 25.99
C TYR A 278 12.59 -4.06 26.44
N LEU A 279 13.59 -4.10 27.33
CA LEU A 279 14.18 -5.35 27.78
C LEU A 279 13.43 -5.91 29.01
N LYS A 280 12.79 -7.07 28.86
CA LYS A 280 12.02 -7.73 29.93
C LYS A 280 12.53 -9.15 30.20
N TYR A 281 12.58 -9.55 31.46
CA TYR A 281 12.94 -10.93 31.84
C TYR A 281 11.71 -11.82 31.79
N LEU A 282 11.62 -12.66 30.76
CA LEU A 282 10.48 -13.53 30.44
C LEU A 282 11.00 -14.91 30.05
N ASN A 283 10.27 -15.98 30.41
CA ASN A 283 10.61 -17.35 30.02
C ASN A 283 12.06 -17.78 30.33
N GLY A 284 12.64 -17.24 31.40
CA GLY A 284 14.01 -17.56 31.84
C GLY A 284 15.13 -16.79 31.12
N SER A 285 14.83 -15.87 30.22
CA SER A 285 15.80 -15.07 29.48
C SER A 285 15.40 -13.59 29.38
N TRP A 286 16.37 -12.72 29.06
CA TRP A 286 16.07 -11.32 28.71
C TRP A 286 15.60 -11.24 27.27
N ASN A 287 14.41 -10.69 27.06
CA ASN A 287 13.79 -10.58 25.74
C ASN A 287 13.55 -9.13 25.40
N LEU A 288 13.75 -8.80 24.13
CA LEU A 288 13.35 -7.51 23.58
C LEU A 288 11.85 -7.58 23.27
N VAL A 289 11.08 -6.68 23.88
CA VAL A 289 9.62 -6.68 23.84
C VAL A 289 9.15 -5.36 23.22
N SER A 290 8.42 -5.46 22.12
CA SER A 290 7.81 -4.32 21.43
C SER A 290 6.55 -3.86 22.14
N ASP A 291 6.39 -2.54 22.27
CA ASP A 291 5.19 -1.86 22.77
C ASP A 291 4.45 -1.08 21.67
N SER A 292 4.80 -1.33 20.40
CA SER A 292 4.36 -0.53 19.25
C SER A 292 2.85 -0.57 19.05
N ALA A 293 2.22 -1.75 19.21
CA ALA A 293 0.76 -1.87 19.17
C ALA A 293 0.11 -1.08 20.31
N THR A 294 0.64 -1.18 21.53
CA THR A 294 0.16 -0.45 22.70
C THR A 294 0.25 1.07 22.49
N LYS A 295 1.35 1.55 21.90
CA LYS A 295 1.52 2.98 21.56
C LYS A 295 0.56 3.47 20.49
N TYR A 296 0.30 2.67 19.45
CA TYR A 296 -0.67 2.99 18.42
C TYR A 296 -2.06 3.33 18.98
N TYR A 297 -2.57 2.50 19.91
CA TYR A 297 -3.83 2.78 20.60
C TYR A 297 -3.70 3.93 21.60
N ALA A 298 -2.59 4.00 22.34
CA ALA A 298 -2.38 5.04 23.33
C ALA A 298 -2.36 6.45 22.73
N GLU A 299 -1.67 6.66 21.60
CA GLU A 299 -1.62 7.95 20.90
C GLU A 299 -2.98 8.38 20.34
N SER A 300 -3.85 7.42 20.03
CA SER A 300 -5.19 7.69 19.52
C SER A 300 -6.21 7.98 20.62
N LEU A 301 -6.13 7.24 21.74
CA LEU A 301 -7.22 7.12 22.72
C LEU A 301 -6.86 7.62 24.12
N ASN A 302 -5.57 7.66 24.48
CA ASN A 302 -5.17 8.11 25.81
C ASN A 302 -4.97 9.62 25.85
N SER A 303 -5.31 10.22 27.00
CA SER A 303 -5.19 11.67 27.25
C SER A 303 -4.07 12.02 28.23
N ASP A 304 -3.21 11.06 28.57
CA ASP A 304 -2.09 11.27 29.50
C ASP A 304 -0.95 12.08 28.86
N ASP A 305 -0.04 12.63 29.68
CA ASP A 305 1.05 13.51 29.23
C ASP A 305 1.92 12.92 28.11
N THR A 306 2.06 11.60 28.08
CA THR A 306 2.92 10.90 27.11
C THR A 306 2.31 10.84 25.71
N TYR A 307 0.98 10.82 25.59
CA TYR A 307 0.29 10.43 24.35
C TYR A 307 -0.85 11.37 23.93
N GLY A 308 -1.38 12.16 24.86
CA GLY A 308 -2.51 13.04 24.61
C GLY A 308 -2.14 14.32 23.85
N THR A 309 -3.14 14.92 23.23
CA THR A 309 -3.06 16.27 22.68
C THR A 309 -3.76 17.29 23.60
N THR A 310 -3.73 18.57 23.22
CA THR A 310 -4.44 19.63 23.94
C THR A 310 -5.65 20.13 23.15
N ASP A 311 -6.73 20.38 23.88
CA ASP A 311 -7.91 21.06 23.40
C ASP A 311 -7.68 22.59 23.31
N PHE A 312 -8.65 23.35 22.79
CA PHE A 312 -8.52 24.79 22.63
C PHE A 312 -8.39 25.59 23.93
N ASN A 313 -8.62 24.97 25.09
CA ASN A 313 -8.47 25.57 26.40
C ASN A 313 -7.21 25.07 27.12
N GLY A 314 -6.38 24.25 26.46
CA GLY A 314 -5.17 23.67 27.04
C GLY A 314 -5.43 22.42 27.89
N ASN A 315 -6.67 21.89 27.91
CA ASN A 315 -6.96 20.64 28.61
C ASN A 315 -6.47 19.46 27.78
N LYS A 316 -5.98 18.43 28.46
CA LYS A 316 -5.57 17.19 27.80
C LYS A 316 -6.77 16.43 27.23
N ILE A 317 -6.57 15.83 26.08
CA ILE A 317 -7.59 15.07 25.35
C ILE A 317 -6.89 14.11 24.37
N SER A 318 -7.48 12.95 24.11
CA SER A 318 -6.97 12.04 23.08
C SER A 318 -7.18 12.63 21.67
N PHE A 319 -6.47 12.12 20.66
CA PHE A 319 -6.67 12.58 19.30
C PHE A 319 -8.09 12.28 18.80
N THR A 320 -8.59 11.06 19.02
CA THR A 320 -9.95 10.67 18.63
C THR A 320 -11.01 11.54 19.31
N ASP A 321 -10.90 11.77 20.63
CA ASP A 321 -11.87 12.61 21.34
C ASP A 321 -11.80 14.07 20.89
N TRP A 322 -10.61 14.55 20.53
CA TRP A 322 -10.44 15.87 19.96
C TRP A 322 -11.20 15.98 18.64
N VAL A 323 -11.05 15.00 17.74
CA VAL A 323 -11.76 14.95 16.45
C VAL A 323 -13.27 14.90 16.67
N LYS A 324 -13.76 14.02 17.56
CA LYS A 324 -15.20 13.95 17.89
C LYS A 324 -15.74 15.27 18.45
N LYS A 325 -15.00 15.92 19.35
CA LYS A 325 -15.41 17.17 20.02
C LYS A 325 -15.49 18.36 19.06
N TYR A 326 -14.59 18.44 18.09
CA TYR A 326 -14.45 19.62 17.24
C TYR A 326 -14.93 19.44 15.81
N LEU A 327 -14.93 18.20 15.30
CA LEU A 327 -15.32 17.85 13.93
C LEU A 327 -16.49 16.85 13.86
N GLY A 328 -16.97 16.33 14.99
CA GLY A 328 -18.02 15.31 15.02
C GLY A 328 -19.37 15.73 14.43
N ASP A 329 -19.61 17.01 14.17
CA ASP A 329 -20.82 17.50 13.49
C ASP A 329 -20.63 17.76 11.99
N ILE A 330 -19.44 17.50 11.44
CA ILE A 330 -19.15 17.63 10.01
C ILE A 330 -19.71 16.42 9.25
N THR A 331 -20.25 16.70 8.07
CA THR A 331 -20.85 15.76 7.14
C THR A 331 -20.18 15.88 5.77
N ALA A 332 -20.45 14.94 4.87
CA ALA A 332 -19.96 15.03 3.48
C ALA A 332 -20.47 16.29 2.76
N ASN A 333 -21.65 16.81 3.12
CA ASN A 333 -22.23 18.02 2.53
C ASN A 333 -21.49 19.31 2.89
N ASP A 334 -20.65 19.29 3.92
CA ASP A 334 -19.80 20.43 4.31
C ASP A 334 -18.52 20.50 3.44
N ALA A 335 -18.29 19.53 2.56
CA ALA A 335 -17.13 19.49 1.68
C ALA A 335 -17.24 20.51 0.53
N VAL A 336 -16.14 21.20 0.24
CA VAL A 336 -16.05 22.23 -0.79
C VAL A 336 -14.80 22.06 -1.66
N ASP A 337 -14.87 22.54 -2.90
CA ASP A 337 -13.73 22.59 -3.81
C ASP A 337 -12.74 23.73 -3.45
N THR A 338 -11.72 23.90 -4.30
CA THR A 338 -10.71 24.96 -4.13
C THR A 338 -11.30 26.36 -4.16
N ASP A 339 -12.38 26.57 -4.91
CA ASP A 339 -13.07 27.85 -5.05
C ASP A 339 -14.13 28.07 -3.94
N GLY A 340 -14.38 27.04 -3.13
CA GLY A 340 -15.35 27.05 -2.03
C GLY A 340 -16.76 26.66 -2.45
N ASN A 341 -16.96 26.09 -3.64
CA ASN A 341 -18.25 25.56 -4.06
C ASN A 341 -18.50 24.19 -3.42
N PRO A 342 -19.75 23.87 -3.02
CA PRO A 342 -20.07 22.56 -2.46
C PRO A 342 -19.75 21.41 -3.42
N ILE A 343 -19.13 20.36 -2.90
CA ILE A 343 -18.93 19.10 -3.62
C ILE A 343 -20.19 18.26 -3.45
N ARG A 344 -20.89 18.00 -4.56
CA ARG A 344 -22.09 17.16 -4.60
C ARG A 344 -21.77 15.76 -5.11
N THR A 345 -22.72 14.84 -4.98
CA THR A 345 -22.59 13.50 -5.55
C THR A 345 -22.72 13.53 -7.07
N ASP A 346 -22.15 12.53 -7.74
CA ASP A 346 -22.23 12.44 -9.21
C ASP A 346 -23.66 12.35 -9.74
N GLU A 347 -24.56 11.70 -8.98
CA GLU A 347 -25.99 11.62 -9.31
C GLU A 347 -26.69 12.99 -9.23
N GLU A 348 -26.30 13.84 -8.28
CA GLU A 348 -26.86 15.18 -8.10
C GLU A 348 -26.28 16.20 -9.09
N ASN A 349 -25.14 15.89 -9.70
CA ASN A 349 -24.43 16.81 -10.59
C ASN A 349 -25.07 16.95 -11.98
N ASN A 350 -26.08 16.15 -12.38
CA ASN A 350 -26.87 16.34 -13.62
C ASN A 350 -26.06 16.73 -14.88
N GLY A 351 -24.85 16.16 -15.06
CA GLY A 351 -23.98 16.47 -16.20
C GLY A 351 -23.14 17.76 -16.06
N GLY A 352 -22.98 18.29 -14.85
CA GLY A 352 -22.01 19.32 -14.54
C GLY A 352 -20.56 18.85 -14.76
N SER A 353 -19.66 19.77 -15.09
CA SER A 353 -18.26 19.47 -15.43
C SER A 353 -17.37 19.10 -14.24
N ASN A 354 -17.89 19.10 -13.01
CA ASN A 354 -17.12 18.87 -11.79
C ASN A 354 -17.32 17.45 -11.26
N VAL A 355 -16.22 16.77 -10.96
CA VAL A 355 -16.22 15.43 -10.35
C VAL A 355 -16.74 15.51 -8.91
N GLY A 356 -17.78 14.73 -8.62
CA GLY A 356 -18.44 14.67 -7.33
C GLY A 356 -17.93 13.54 -6.43
N PHE A 357 -18.72 13.22 -5.40
CA PHE A 357 -18.54 11.97 -4.64
C PHE A 357 -19.35 10.84 -5.28
N ALA A 358 -18.80 9.63 -5.24
CA ALA A 358 -19.43 8.45 -5.84
C ALA A 358 -20.61 7.91 -5.04
N SER A 359 -20.69 8.20 -3.74
CA SER A 359 -21.82 7.81 -2.90
C SER A 359 -22.37 8.95 -2.05
N ASN A 360 -23.65 8.86 -1.69
CA ASN A 360 -24.35 9.85 -0.88
C ASN A 360 -24.44 9.40 0.59
N LEU A 361 -23.74 10.09 1.47
CA LEU A 361 -23.78 9.87 2.91
C LEU A 361 -24.86 10.70 3.63
N GLY A 362 -25.61 11.53 2.90
CA GLY A 362 -26.65 12.40 3.45
C GLY A 362 -26.12 13.27 4.60
N ASN A 363 -26.83 13.25 5.73
CA ASN A 363 -26.46 14.00 6.95
C ASN A 363 -25.59 13.18 7.92
N THR A 364 -24.97 12.10 7.46
CA THR A 364 -24.13 11.26 8.30
C THR A 364 -22.88 12.01 8.73
N ARG A 365 -22.57 11.93 10.03
CA ARG A 365 -21.42 12.59 10.64
C ARG A 365 -20.16 11.77 10.41
N ILE A 366 -19.30 12.24 9.51
CA ILE A 366 -18.16 11.45 9.00
C ILE A 366 -17.03 11.30 10.02
N PHE A 367 -16.91 12.23 10.99
CA PHE A 367 -15.88 12.20 12.04
C PHE A 367 -16.42 11.83 13.42
N ASP A 368 -17.69 11.41 13.53
CA ASP A 368 -18.27 10.93 14.79
C ASP A 368 -17.97 9.44 14.96
N VAL A 369 -16.80 9.15 15.53
CA VAL A 369 -16.34 7.77 15.77
C VAL A 369 -17.22 7.10 16.83
N SER A 370 -17.86 6.01 16.43
CA SER A 370 -18.87 5.27 17.22
C SER A 370 -18.97 3.82 16.76
N GLY A 371 -19.72 2.98 17.47
CA GLY A 371 -19.89 1.55 17.11
C GLY A 371 -20.54 1.30 15.73
N THR A 372 -21.16 2.32 15.13
CA THR A 372 -21.72 2.25 13.76
C THR A 372 -20.87 3.02 12.73
N ASN A 373 -19.79 3.65 13.17
CA ASN A 373 -18.88 4.44 12.35
C ASN A 373 -17.44 4.23 12.83
N ASP A 374 -17.00 2.97 12.83
CA ASP A 374 -15.65 2.59 13.23
C ASP A 374 -14.66 2.79 12.06
N PRO A 375 -13.64 3.63 12.19
CA PRO A 375 -12.61 3.83 11.16
C PRO A 375 -11.83 2.57 10.76
N LEU A 376 -11.83 1.51 11.57
CA LEU A 376 -11.22 0.22 11.19
C LEU A 376 -12.14 -0.66 10.32
N ASP A 377 -13.45 -0.43 10.37
CA ASP A 377 -14.45 -1.16 9.59
C ASP A 377 -14.54 -0.61 8.16
N SER A 378 -14.31 -1.46 7.16
CA SER A 378 -14.37 -1.03 5.76
C SER A 378 -15.75 -0.48 5.34
N GLY A 379 -16.81 -0.89 6.03
CA GLY A 379 -18.19 -0.45 5.80
C GLY A 379 -18.61 0.83 6.54
N SER A 380 -17.74 1.45 7.33
CA SER A 380 -18.11 2.64 8.10
C SER A 380 -18.28 3.89 7.23
N ALA A 381 -19.07 4.86 7.71
CA ALA A 381 -19.27 6.13 7.02
C ALA A 381 -17.97 6.92 6.86
N PHE A 382 -17.04 6.81 7.82
CA PHE A 382 -15.69 7.35 7.71
C PHE A 382 -14.95 6.73 6.52
N ASN A 383 -14.93 5.40 6.40
CA ASN A 383 -14.24 4.72 5.31
C ASN A 383 -14.90 4.98 3.96
N GLU A 384 -16.22 4.98 3.90
CA GLU A 384 -16.93 5.35 2.67
C GLU A 384 -16.60 6.77 2.21
N HIS A 385 -16.56 7.73 3.14
CA HIS A 385 -16.17 9.10 2.83
C HIS A 385 -14.69 9.22 2.44
N ARG A 386 -13.79 8.51 3.14
CA ARG A 386 -12.36 8.41 2.80
C ARG A 386 -12.18 7.95 1.35
N ARG A 387 -12.87 6.89 0.95
CA ARG A 387 -12.84 6.36 -0.43
C ARG A 387 -13.37 7.36 -1.45
N ASN A 388 -14.48 8.05 -1.14
CA ASN A 388 -15.02 9.12 -1.98
C ASN A 388 -14.00 10.26 -2.21
N VAL A 389 -13.28 10.67 -1.16
CA VAL A 389 -12.24 11.69 -1.25
C VAL A 389 -11.07 11.22 -2.12
N ILE A 390 -10.59 9.99 -1.91
CA ILE A 390 -9.51 9.38 -2.71
C ILE A 390 -9.89 9.34 -4.19
N ARG A 391 -11.06 8.76 -4.51
CA ARG A 391 -11.58 8.65 -5.88
C ARG A 391 -11.64 10.02 -6.55
N ARG A 392 -12.32 10.98 -5.91
CA ARG A 392 -12.49 12.34 -6.45
C ARG A 392 -11.14 13.01 -6.69
N SER A 393 -10.20 12.90 -5.75
CA SER A 393 -8.86 13.49 -5.89
C SER A 393 -8.15 12.92 -7.11
N ILE A 394 -8.10 11.59 -7.22
CA ILE A 394 -7.43 10.88 -8.32
C ILE A 394 -8.07 11.24 -9.66
N GLU A 395 -9.40 11.16 -9.76
CA GLU A 395 -10.14 11.42 -10.99
C GLU A 395 -9.96 12.86 -11.46
N THR A 396 -10.11 13.84 -10.57
CA THR A 396 -9.90 15.27 -10.91
C THR A 396 -8.51 15.52 -11.48
N ASN A 397 -7.48 14.94 -10.85
CA ASN A 397 -6.09 15.14 -11.26
C ASN A 397 -5.69 14.34 -12.50
N LEU A 398 -6.23 13.13 -12.68
CA LEU A 398 -6.01 12.32 -13.88
C LEU A 398 -6.69 12.94 -15.10
N VAL A 399 -7.94 13.39 -14.98
CA VAL A 399 -8.63 14.13 -16.06
C VAL A 399 -7.80 15.34 -16.47
N SER A 400 -7.32 16.14 -15.50
CA SER A 400 -6.47 17.29 -15.79
C SER A 400 -5.14 16.90 -16.45
N ALA A 401 -4.50 15.82 -15.98
CA ALA A 401 -3.24 15.35 -16.54
C ALA A 401 -3.38 14.85 -17.97
N ILE A 402 -4.41 14.06 -18.26
CA ILE A 402 -4.70 13.51 -19.60
C ILE A 402 -5.15 14.63 -20.55
N ALA A 403 -5.93 15.60 -20.09
CA ALA A 403 -6.28 16.77 -20.89
C ALA A 403 -5.03 17.59 -21.29
N THR A 404 -4.12 17.80 -20.34
CA THR A 404 -2.82 18.47 -20.61
C THR A 404 -1.98 17.65 -21.58
N PHE A 405 -1.98 16.32 -21.46
CA PHE A 405 -1.28 15.45 -22.41
C PHE A 405 -1.85 15.59 -23.82
N THR A 406 -3.18 15.60 -23.95
CA THR A 406 -3.89 15.73 -25.23
C THR A 406 -3.58 17.03 -25.94
N SER A 407 -3.47 18.15 -25.22
CA SER A 407 -3.17 19.45 -25.85
C SER A 407 -1.76 19.54 -26.45
N HIS A 408 -0.87 18.59 -26.13
CA HIS A 408 0.54 18.61 -26.54
C HIS A 408 1.03 17.29 -27.16
N THR A 409 0.14 16.34 -27.41
CA THR A 409 0.50 15.08 -28.05
C THR A 409 0.81 15.27 -29.54
N VAL A 410 1.82 14.57 -30.03
CA VAL A 410 2.19 14.53 -31.46
C VAL A 410 1.33 13.56 -32.27
N VAL A 411 0.53 12.72 -31.60
CA VAL A 411 -0.26 11.64 -32.21
C VAL A 411 -1.54 12.17 -32.88
N GLY A 412 -1.96 13.41 -32.57
CA GLY A 412 -3.20 13.99 -33.09
C GLY A 412 -4.47 13.23 -32.66
N TYR A 413 -4.38 12.48 -31.56
CA TYR A 413 -5.45 11.72 -30.94
C TYR A 413 -5.96 12.45 -29.69
N GLU A 414 -7.27 12.41 -29.46
CA GLU A 414 -7.90 13.01 -28.27
C GLU A 414 -7.95 11.98 -27.14
N PHE A 415 -7.05 12.12 -26.16
CA PHE A 415 -6.97 11.20 -25.02
C PHE A 415 -7.98 11.60 -23.95
N THR A 416 -8.63 10.61 -23.34
CA THR A 416 -9.69 10.86 -22.34
C THR A 416 -9.59 9.85 -21.22
N MET A 417 -9.79 10.28 -19.97
CA MET A 417 -9.83 9.34 -18.85
C MET A 417 -10.98 8.33 -19.06
N PRO A 418 -10.69 7.02 -19.15
CA PRO A 418 -11.72 6.01 -19.28
C PRO A 418 -12.51 5.89 -17.96
N LYS A 419 -13.78 5.50 -18.08
CA LYS A 419 -14.58 5.17 -16.90
C LYS A 419 -14.07 3.86 -16.28
N LEU A 420 -13.48 3.96 -15.10
CA LEU A 420 -13.04 2.80 -14.33
C LEU A 420 -14.23 2.05 -13.73
N SER A 421 -14.13 0.73 -13.58
CA SER A 421 -15.17 -0.06 -12.93
C SER A 421 -15.10 0.09 -11.40
N GLU A 422 -16.19 -0.23 -10.70
CA GLU A 422 -16.19 -0.24 -9.22
C GLU A 422 -15.20 -1.25 -8.62
N GLU A 423 -14.93 -2.35 -9.31
CA GLU A 423 -13.91 -3.31 -8.88
C GLU A 423 -12.51 -2.69 -8.93
N GLU A 424 -12.22 -1.92 -9.98
CA GLU A 424 -10.93 -1.26 -10.14
C GLU A 424 -10.76 -0.09 -9.17
N TRP A 425 -11.84 0.66 -8.91
CA TRP A 425 -11.85 1.66 -7.85
C TRP A 425 -11.63 1.04 -6.47
N ASN A 426 -12.25 -0.09 -6.16
CA ASN A 426 -12.03 -0.79 -4.89
C ASN A 426 -10.55 -1.19 -4.70
N LYS A 427 -9.84 -1.55 -5.79
CA LYS A 427 -8.38 -1.78 -5.74
C LYS A 427 -7.62 -0.49 -5.45
N ILE A 428 -7.93 0.60 -6.15
CA ILE A 428 -7.25 1.90 -6.00
C ILE A 428 -7.47 2.51 -4.62
N GLU A 429 -8.69 2.47 -4.08
CA GLU A 429 -9.07 3.17 -2.85
C GLU A 429 -8.53 2.52 -1.57
N ASN A 430 -8.06 1.27 -1.67
CA ASN A 430 -7.66 0.45 -0.53
C ASN A 430 -6.24 -0.12 -0.64
N ASN A 431 -5.55 0.06 -1.77
CA ASN A 431 -4.24 -0.53 -1.99
C ASN A 431 -3.28 0.44 -2.67
N VAL A 432 -1.99 0.23 -2.41
CA VAL A 432 -0.94 0.71 -3.31
C VAL A 432 -1.14 0.02 -4.65
N CYS A 433 -1.13 0.79 -5.74
CA CYS A 433 -1.36 0.22 -7.07
C CYS A 433 -0.69 1.06 -8.15
N MET A 434 -0.53 0.46 -9.33
CA MET A 434 -0.16 1.15 -10.54
C MET A 434 -1.34 1.15 -11.50
N VAL A 435 -1.75 2.33 -11.96
CA VAL A 435 -2.77 2.53 -12.99
C VAL A 435 -2.09 3.04 -14.24
N THR A 436 -2.24 2.31 -15.33
CA THR A 436 -1.62 2.61 -16.62
C THR A 436 -2.68 2.79 -17.68
N PHE A 437 -2.42 3.69 -18.64
CA PHE A 437 -3.30 3.98 -19.76
C PHE A 437 -2.54 3.72 -21.06
N LEU A 438 -3.18 3.05 -22.02
CA LEU A 438 -2.64 2.84 -23.36
C LEU A 438 -3.74 3.14 -24.38
N GLU A 439 -3.55 4.23 -25.10
CA GLU A 439 -4.59 4.84 -25.93
C GLU A 439 -4.02 5.31 -27.27
N GLY A 440 -4.88 5.48 -28.27
CA GLY A 440 -4.49 6.07 -29.54
C GLY A 440 -3.81 5.11 -30.54
N ILE A 441 -3.73 3.80 -30.27
CA ILE A 441 -3.07 2.84 -31.18
C ILE A 441 -4.06 2.29 -32.21
N PRO A 442 -3.86 2.48 -33.52
CA PRO A 442 -4.74 1.88 -34.53
C PRO A 442 -4.66 0.35 -34.56
N ILE A 443 -5.78 -0.35 -34.37
CA ILE A 443 -5.85 -1.83 -34.37
C ILE A 443 -6.65 -2.42 -35.54
N GLY A 444 -6.86 -1.63 -36.59
CA GLY A 444 -7.65 -2.00 -37.76
C GLY A 444 -8.83 -1.05 -37.91
N ALA A 445 -10.05 -1.54 -37.73
CA ALA A 445 -11.26 -0.74 -37.88
C ALA A 445 -11.57 0.20 -36.70
N LYS A 446 -10.76 0.16 -35.63
CA LYS A 446 -10.91 0.95 -34.41
C LYS A 446 -9.55 1.31 -33.82
N VAL A 447 -9.55 2.26 -32.89
CA VAL A 447 -8.41 2.64 -32.08
C VAL A 447 -8.47 1.86 -30.76
N TYR A 448 -7.32 1.40 -30.30
CA TYR A 448 -7.15 0.75 -29.02
C TYR A 448 -7.03 1.80 -27.92
N ASN A 449 -7.93 1.70 -26.94
CA ASN A 449 -7.95 2.52 -25.73
C ASN A 449 -8.28 1.59 -24.58
N ASN A 450 -7.33 1.39 -23.68
CA ASN A 450 -7.56 0.60 -22.48
C ASN A 450 -6.70 1.10 -21.32
N TYR A 451 -7.03 0.62 -20.14
CA TYR A 451 -6.30 0.86 -18.91
C TYR A 451 -6.02 -0.46 -18.19
N CYS A 452 -5.08 -0.43 -17.26
CA CYS A 452 -4.84 -1.54 -16.35
C CYS A 452 -4.59 -1.00 -14.94
N VAL A 453 -5.15 -1.68 -13.95
CA VAL A 453 -4.90 -1.41 -12.53
C VAL A 453 -4.32 -2.69 -11.93
N VAL A 454 -3.12 -2.57 -11.38
CA VAL A 454 -2.48 -3.67 -10.66
C VAL A 454 -2.18 -3.23 -9.24
N SER A 455 -2.91 -3.82 -8.29
CA SER A 455 -2.70 -3.60 -6.86
C SER A 455 -1.53 -4.41 -6.33
N ASN A 456 -0.85 -3.87 -5.34
CA ASN A 456 0.16 -4.52 -4.55
C ASN A 456 -0.22 -4.38 -3.08
N ASN A 457 -0.59 -5.49 -2.45
CA ASN A 457 -0.96 -5.61 -1.05
C ASN A 457 0.18 -6.08 -0.14
N THR A 458 1.35 -6.37 -0.73
CA THR A 458 2.54 -6.88 -0.08
C THR A 458 3.69 -5.91 -0.32
N ASN A 459 3.65 -4.74 0.31
CA ASN A 459 4.65 -3.68 0.15
C ASN A 459 5.02 -3.06 1.50
N GLN A 460 5.99 -2.15 1.49
CA GLN A 460 6.46 -1.43 2.68
C GLN A 460 6.01 0.03 2.70
N GLU A 461 4.94 0.36 1.98
CA GLU A 461 4.32 1.67 1.96
C GLU A 461 3.00 1.69 2.74
N THR A 462 2.26 0.58 2.79
CA THR A 462 0.98 0.47 3.50
C THR A 462 0.79 -0.90 4.16
N VAL A 463 0.03 -0.93 5.26
CA VAL A 463 -0.45 -2.17 5.88
C VAL A 463 -1.98 -2.13 5.94
N GLY A 464 -2.60 -2.83 4.98
CA GLY A 464 -4.05 -3.00 4.92
C GLY A 464 -4.55 -4.03 5.93
N ASN A 465 -5.88 -4.09 6.12
CA ASN A 465 -6.51 -5.06 7.03
C ASN A 465 -6.16 -6.51 6.63
N ASP A 466 -6.06 -6.80 5.33
CA ASP A 466 -5.72 -8.14 4.81
C ASP A 466 -4.21 -8.42 4.71
N SER A 467 -3.37 -7.49 5.12
CA SER A 467 -1.90 -7.58 4.97
C SER A 467 -1.20 -8.29 6.12
N ILE A 468 -1.91 -8.92 7.05
CA ILE A 468 -1.33 -9.65 8.20
C ILE A 468 -1.46 -11.16 7.98
N TYR A 469 -0.38 -11.90 8.25
CA TYR A 469 -0.40 -13.35 8.38
C TYR A 469 -0.13 -13.79 9.81
N ILE A 470 -0.79 -14.88 10.20
CA ILE A 470 -0.67 -15.52 11.51
C ILE A 470 0.08 -16.82 11.34
N ILE A 471 1.10 -17.05 12.16
CA ILE A 471 1.98 -18.22 12.07
C ILE A 471 1.60 -19.21 13.16
N ASP A 472 1.46 -20.46 12.76
CA ASP A 472 1.25 -21.57 13.68
C ASP A 472 2.55 -22.28 14.08
N ASN A 473 2.50 -23.06 15.15
CA ASN A 473 3.64 -23.84 15.64
C ASN A 473 4.06 -25.03 14.75
N LYS A 474 3.35 -25.30 13.65
CA LYS A 474 3.73 -26.30 12.63
C LYS A 474 4.53 -25.69 11.48
N GLY A 475 4.72 -24.37 11.51
CA GLY A 475 5.49 -23.64 10.51
C GLY A 475 4.67 -23.23 9.28
N GLU A 476 3.33 -23.24 9.38
CA GLU A 476 2.46 -22.67 8.35
C GLU A 476 2.01 -21.25 8.73
N TYR A 477 1.94 -20.35 7.74
CA TYR A 477 1.31 -19.04 7.91
C TYR A 477 -0.07 -18.99 7.23
N HIS A 478 -0.99 -18.27 7.87
CA HIS A 478 -2.41 -18.25 7.54
C HIS A 478 -2.93 -16.82 7.44
N LYS A 479 -3.97 -16.61 6.62
CA LYS A 479 -4.78 -15.40 6.71
C LYS A 479 -5.51 -15.35 8.07
N PRO A 480 -5.82 -14.16 8.62
CA PRO A 480 -6.42 -14.05 9.95
C PRO A 480 -7.77 -14.76 10.08
N GLY A 481 -8.58 -14.72 9.03
CA GLY A 481 -9.87 -15.41 8.97
C GLY A 481 -9.82 -16.87 8.55
N CYS A 482 -8.66 -17.54 8.49
CA CYS A 482 -8.53 -18.91 8.00
C CYS A 482 -9.40 -19.91 8.80
N LEU A 483 -10.34 -20.56 8.11
CA LEU A 483 -11.22 -21.56 8.74
C LEU A 483 -10.43 -22.73 9.32
N ARG A 484 -9.45 -23.23 8.57
CA ARG A 484 -8.58 -24.34 9.01
C ARG A 484 -7.81 -23.97 10.29
N LEU A 485 -7.19 -22.79 10.33
CA LEU A 485 -6.47 -22.32 11.51
C LEU A 485 -7.42 -22.24 12.72
N ILE A 486 -8.59 -21.62 12.54
CA ILE A 486 -9.58 -21.46 13.62
C ILE A 486 -10.02 -22.83 14.17
N ASP A 487 -10.29 -23.80 13.31
CA ASP A 487 -10.71 -25.14 13.74
C ASP A 487 -9.56 -25.93 14.40
N ASP A 488 -8.33 -25.81 13.88
CA ASP A 488 -7.14 -26.43 14.48
C ASP A 488 -6.82 -25.81 15.85
N LEU A 489 -7.01 -24.50 16.03
CA LEU A 489 -6.86 -23.83 17.33
C LEU A 489 -7.92 -24.31 18.33
N LYS A 490 -9.19 -24.43 17.93
CA LYS A 490 -10.27 -24.97 18.79
C LYS A 490 -9.98 -26.40 19.24
N ALA A 491 -9.45 -27.21 18.33
CA ALA A 491 -9.08 -28.59 18.60
C ALA A 491 -7.76 -28.73 19.38
N ASN A 492 -7.03 -27.63 19.63
CA ASN A 492 -5.69 -27.62 20.22
C ASN A 492 -4.65 -28.38 19.39
N ASN A 493 -4.85 -28.47 18.07
CA ASN A 493 -3.92 -29.10 17.14
C ASN A 493 -2.69 -28.24 16.85
N VAL A 494 -2.83 -26.93 17.04
CA VAL A 494 -1.79 -25.91 16.82
C VAL A 494 -1.88 -24.82 17.88
N THR A 495 -0.82 -24.05 18.02
CA THR A 495 -0.79 -22.77 18.75
C THR A 495 -0.25 -21.68 17.83
N ILE A 496 -0.51 -20.42 18.16
CA ILE A 496 0.05 -19.28 17.44
C ILE A 496 1.45 -18.97 18.00
N ILE A 497 2.42 -18.74 17.12
CA ILE A 497 3.79 -18.38 17.50
C ILE A 497 4.20 -16.97 17.06
N GLY A 498 3.40 -16.32 16.21
CA GLY A 498 3.64 -14.95 15.76
C GLY A 498 2.61 -14.49 14.74
N ALA A 499 2.64 -13.19 14.45
CA ALA A 499 1.86 -12.61 13.36
C ALA A 499 2.63 -11.42 12.77
N TYR A 500 2.77 -11.38 11.45
CA TYR A 500 3.60 -10.40 10.73
C TYR A 500 2.91 -9.88 9.49
N ALA A 501 3.34 -8.71 9.03
CA ALA A 501 2.90 -8.17 7.76
C ALA A 501 3.36 -9.09 6.62
N SER A 502 2.52 -9.24 5.60
CA SER A 502 2.78 -10.05 4.40
C SER A 502 4.11 -9.70 3.74
N SER A 503 4.53 -8.42 3.82
CA SER A 503 5.81 -7.94 3.27
C SER A 503 7.05 -8.57 3.92
N GLU A 504 6.93 -9.11 5.14
CA GLU A 504 8.01 -9.78 5.86
C GLU A 504 8.19 -11.25 5.43
N PHE A 505 7.25 -11.80 4.65
CA PHE A 505 7.34 -13.13 4.06
C PHE A 505 7.92 -13.11 2.64
N GLU A 506 8.29 -11.93 2.15
CA GLU A 506 8.91 -11.75 0.84
C GLU A 506 10.41 -11.97 0.91
N ARG A 507 10.97 -12.51 -0.18
CA ARG A 507 12.40 -12.77 -0.30
C ARG A 507 13.17 -11.45 -0.32
N LYS A 508 14.20 -11.34 0.51
CA LYS A 508 15.21 -10.27 0.47
C LYS A 508 16.46 -10.75 -0.28
N THR A 509 17.14 -9.81 -0.93
CA THR A 509 18.38 -10.07 -1.67
C THR A 509 19.54 -9.29 -1.05
N VAL A 510 20.66 -9.98 -0.88
CA VAL A 510 21.90 -9.46 -0.29
C VAL A 510 23.02 -9.57 -1.32
N SER A 511 23.64 -8.45 -1.65
CA SER A 511 24.86 -8.44 -2.48
C SER A 511 26.07 -8.86 -1.63
N ILE A 512 26.70 -9.97 -1.99
CA ILE A 512 27.89 -10.51 -1.30
C ILE A 512 29.16 -9.77 -1.76
N THR A 513 29.16 -9.19 -2.96
CA THR A 513 30.31 -8.53 -3.58
C THR A 513 30.24 -7.00 -3.52
N GLY A 514 29.16 -6.42 -2.96
CA GLY A 514 28.95 -4.97 -2.91
C GLY A 514 28.57 -4.32 -4.24
N GLU A 515 28.28 -5.11 -5.29
CA GLU A 515 27.68 -4.59 -6.52
C GLU A 515 26.18 -4.31 -6.25
N ASP A 516 25.76 -3.05 -6.33
CA ASP A 516 24.36 -2.65 -6.21
C ASP A 516 23.56 -3.19 -7.40
N SER A 517 22.73 -4.21 -7.15
CA SER A 517 21.80 -4.71 -8.17
C SER A 517 20.55 -3.86 -8.20
N ASN A 518 20.50 -2.90 -9.13
CA ASN A 518 19.23 -2.32 -9.55
C ASN A 518 18.32 -3.44 -10.11
N ALA A 519 17.00 -3.35 -9.85
CA ALA A 519 15.99 -4.34 -10.26
C ALA A 519 16.04 -4.77 -11.73
N HIS A 520 16.65 -3.96 -12.60
CA HIS A 520 16.85 -4.27 -14.02
C HIS A 520 17.62 -5.59 -14.26
N SER A 521 18.61 -5.91 -13.42
CA SER A 521 19.40 -7.15 -13.57
C SER A 521 18.64 -8.39 -13.06
N GLN A 522 17.59 -8.21 -12.25
CA GLN A 522 16.90 -9.31 -11.56
C GLN A 522 15.70 -9.88 -12.34
N LEU A 523 15.16 -9.11 -13.31
CA LEU A 523 14.01 -9.51 -14.13
C LEU A 523 14.42 -10.22 -15.44
N LEU A 524 15.67 -10.06 -15.87
CA LEU A 524 16.21 -10.73 -17.05
C LEU A 524 16.85 -12.05 -16.61
N GLY A 525 16.07 -13.13 -16.61
CA GLY A 525 16.48 -14.48 -16.21
C GLY A 525 17.55 -15.14 -17.09
N GLY A 526 18.72 -14.51 -17.23
CA GLY A 526 19.94 -15.13 -17.76
C GLY A 526 20.81 -15.69 -16.63
N ASP A 527 21.66 -16.67 -16.97
CA ASP A 527 22.65 -17.35 -16.11
C ASP A 527 23.75 -16.45 -15.50
N VAL A 528 23.46 -15.19 -15.20
CA VAL A 528 24.38 -14.23 -14.58
C VAL A 528 24.19 -14.32 -13.06
N ASP A 529 25.29 -14.52 -12.32
CA ASP A 529 25.38 -14.36 -10.85
C ASP A 529 25.22 -15.60 -9.95
N SER A 530 25.63 -16.78 -10.42
CA SER A 530 25.99 -17.88 -9.51
C SER A 530 27.14 -17.46 -8.57
N GLY A 531 26.82 -16.99 -7.35
CA GLY A 531 27.79 -16.68 -6.29
C GLY A 531 27.94 -15.20 -5.87
N LYS A 532 27.21 -14.26 -6.48
CA LYS A 532 27.28 -12.82 -6.07
C LYS A 532 26.20 -12.39 -5.09
N TYR A 533 25.10 -13.14 -5.00
CA TYR A 533 23.96 -12.79 -4.14
C TYR A 533 23.59 -13.91 -3.19
N ALA A 534 23.14 -13.53 -2.00
CA ALA A 534 22.44 -14.41 -1.09
C ALA A 534 20.98 -13.98 -0.97
N TYR A 535 20.13 -14.94 -0.61
CA TYR A 535 18.70 -14.72 -0.46
C TYR A 535 18.24 -15.23 0.89
N TYR A 536 17.34 -14.50 1.52
CA TYR A 536 16.69 -14.94 2.76
C TYR A 536 15.26 -14.44 2.81
N TYR A 537 14.47 -15.03 3.72
CA TYR A 537 13.13 -14.57 4.05
C TYR A 537 13.16 -14.11 5.50
N PRO A 538 12.76 -12.86 5.82
CA PRO A 538 12.65 -12.41 7.21
C PRO A 538 11.77 -13.38 8.01
N GLU A 539 10.62 -13.77 7.45
CA GLU A 539 9.74 -14.83 7.96
C GLU A 539 9.75 -16.06 7.03
N ALA A 540 10.52 -17.09 7.40
CA ALA A 540 10.75 -18.28 6.58
C ALA A 540 9.75 -19.42 6.87
N TYR A 541 8.46 -19.16 6.64
CA TYR A 541 7.36 -20.11 6.89
C TYR A 541 6.67 -20.54 5.59
N THR A 542 5.94 -21.66 5.60
CA THR A 542 5.22 -22.13 4.41
C THR A 542 3.78 -21.60 4.38
N PRO A 543 3.26 -21.21 3.21
CA PRO A 543 1.86 -20.79 3.11
C PRO A 543 0.90 -21.93 3.40
N CYS A 544 -0.14 -21.66 4.19
CA CYS A 544 -1.30 -22.55 4.29
C CYS A 544 -1.99 -22.67 2.93
N TYR A 545 -2.06 -23.89 2.40
CA TYR A 545 -2.67 -24.18 1.11
C TYR A 545 -4.11 -23.63 0.98
N SER A 546 -4.93 -23.79 2.03
CA SER A 546 -6.32 -23.32 2.03
C SER A 546 -6.40 -21.79 1.90
N CYS A 547 -5.48 -21.05 2.50
CA CYS A 547 -5.45 -19.59 2.44
C CYS A 547 -5.01 -19.06 1.07
N MET A 548 -4.12 -19.78 0.38
CA MET A 548 -3.55 -19.35 -0.90
C MET A 548 -4.40 -19.75 -2.09
N VAL A 549 -5.02 -20.93 -2.05
CA VAL A 549 -5.74 -21.48 -3.21
C VAL A 549 -7.25 -21.27 -3.13
N SER A 550 -7.83 -21.06 -1.94
CA SER A 550 -9.29 -20.98 -1.78
C SER A 550 -9.75 -19.76 -0.97
N ALA A 551 -10.19 -18.72 -1.66
CA ALA A 551 -10.76 -17.52 -1.05
C ALA A 551 -12.04 -17.80 -0.22
N SER A 552 -12.77 -18.88 -0.50
CA SER A 552 -13.97 -19.25 0.27
C SER A 552 -13.67 -19.91 1.62
N GLN A 553 -12.40 -20.16 1.93
CA GLN A 553 -11.97 -20.82 3.18
C GLN A 553 -11.44 -19.80 4.21
N THR A 554 -11.85 -18.53 4.09
CA THR A 554 -11.49 -17.46 5.02
C THR A 554 -12.69 -16.58 5.35
N TYR A 555 -12.88 -16.28 6.63
CA TYR A 555 -13.73 -15.17 7.08
C TYR A 555 -13.11 -13.82 6.71
N SER A 556 -13.94 -12.79 6.58
CA SER A 556 -13.46 -11.43 6.28
C SER A 556 -12.70 -10.85 7.47
N THR A 557 -11.73 -9.98 7.21
CA THR A 557 -11.02 -9.27 8.28
C THR A 557 -11.93 -8.31 9.04
N ASP A 558 -12.96 -7.74 8.40
CA ASP A 558 -13.99 -6.95 9.10
C ASP A 558 -14.76 -7.78 10.13
N ASP A 559 -15.10 -9.04 9.82
CA ASP A 559 -15.74 -9.95 10.79
C ASP A 559 -14.80 -10.27 11.97
N ILE A 560 -13.48 -10.37 11.71
CA ILE A 560 -12.47 -10.56 12.77
C ILE A 560 -12.38 -9.30 13.64
N ILE A 561 -12.32 -8.12 13.04
CA ILE A 561 -12.26 -6.82 13.74
C ILE A 561 -13.50 -6.63 14.61
N LYS A 562 -14.69 -6.97 14.11
CA LYS A 562 -15.96 -6.80 14.85
C LYS A 562 -16.27 -7.91 15.86
N ASP A 563 -15.49 -8.99 15.87
CA ASP A 563 -15.88 -10.24 16.56
C ASP A 563 -17.28 -10.74 16.12
N GLU A 564 -17.55 -10.63 14.82
CA GLU A 564 -18.82 -11.00 14.18
C GLU A 564 -18.63 -12.16 13.20
N VAL A 565 -17.82 -13.14 13.58
CA VAL A 565 -17.60 -14.35 12.78
C VAL A 565 -18.77 -15.32 12.95
N TYR A 566 -19.37 -15.76 11.84
CA TYR A 566 -20.46 -16.73 11.87
C TYR A 566 -20.26 -17.87 10.88
N LYS A 567 -20.66 -19.08 11.29
CA LYS A 567 -20.81 -20.24 10.41
C LYS A 567 -22.28 -20.58 10.20
N VAL A 568 -22.60 -21.13 9.03
CA VAL A 568 -23.94 -21.66 8.74
C VAL A 568 -23.91 -23.16 8.97
N GLU A 569 -24.67 -23.63 9.95
CA GLU A 569 -24.86 -25.06 10.24
C GLU A 569 -26.35 -25.34 10.33
N ASN A 570 -26.84 -26.35 9.61
CA ASN A 570 -28.27 -26.73 9.61
C ASN A 570 -29.23 -25.56 9.34
N ASN A 571 -28.88 -24.70 8.36
CA ASN A 571 -29.61 -23.46 8.04
C ASN A 571 -29.72 -22.44 9.20
N GLN A 572 -28.87 -22.54 10.22
CA GLN A 572 -28.80 -21.59 11.32
C GLN A 572 -27.42 -20.89 11.35
N ARG A 573 -27.44 -19.57 11.52
CA ARG A 573 -26.24 -18.75 11.69
C ARG A 573 -25.78 -18.88 13.14
N ARG A 574 -24.58 -19.42 13.36
CA ARG A 574 -23.97 -19.62 14.69
C ARG A 574 -22.68 -18.81 14.81
N LYS A 575 -22.55 -18.01 15.87
CA LYS A 575 -21.33 -17.23 16.15
C LYS A 575 -20.18 -18.19 16.44
N VAL A 576 -19.01 -17.90 15.87
CA VAL A 576 -17.74 -18.55 16.17
C VAL A 576 -17.02 -17.67 17.17
N ASN A 577 -16.75 -18.18 18.37
CA ASN A 577 -15.99 -17.44 19.38
C ASN A 577 -14.50 -17.46 19.01
N ILE A 578 -13.98 -16.36 18.47
CA ILE A 578 -12.57 -16.22 18.07
C ILE A 578 -11.69 -15.58 19.16
N THR A 579 -12.30 -15.08 20.22
CA THR A 579 -11.58 -14.46 21.35
C THR A 579 -11.22 -15.47 22.44
N ASP A 580 -11.75 -16.68 22.37
CA ASP A 580 -11.50 -17.75 23.32
C ASP A 580 -11.53 -19.12 22.60
N LEU A 581 -10.38 -19.49 22.02
CA LEU A 581 -10.22 -20.72 21.22
C LEU A 581 -9.41 -21.78 21.99
N GLY A 582 -9.96 -22.99 22.03
CA GLY A 582 -9.29 -24.17 22.60
C GLY A 582 -9.17 -24.13 24.12
N SER A 583 -8.39 -25.04 24.69
CA SER A 583 -8.08 -25.06 26.13
C SER A 583 -7.00 -24.05 26.52
N ASN A 584 -6.30 -23.50 25.52
CA ASN A 584 -5.26 -22.49 25.71
C ASN A 584 -5.83 -21.05 25.74
N HIS A 585 -7.16 -20.89 25.64
CA HIS A 585 -7.86 -19.61 25.66
C HIS A 585 -7.29 -18.58 24.68
N ILE A 586 -7.02 -19.01 23.45
CA ILE A 586 -6.36 -18.19 22.45
C ILE A 586 -7.33 -17.11 21.94
N ASN A 587 -6.94 -15.84 22.09
CA ASN A 587 -7.64 -14.71 21.52
C ASN A 587 -7.06 -14.35 20.15
N LEU A 588 -7.64 -14.91 19.09
CA LEU A 588 -7.19 -14.69 17.71
C LEU A 588 -7.33 -13.23 17.28
N ARG A 589 -8.40 -12.56 17.73
CA ARG A 589 -8.66 -11.14 17.46
C ARG A 589 -7.55 -10.26 18.04
N GLN A 590 -7.19 -10.47 19.31
CA GLN A 590 -6.08 -9.76 19.96
C GLN A 590 -4.77 -9.95 19.21
N VAL A 591 -4.42 -11.17 18.81
CA VAL A 591 -3.21 -11.44 18.01
C VAL A 591 -3.21 -10.64 16.72
N TYR A 592 -4.31 -10.69 15.98
CA TYR A 592 -4.44 -9.98 14.71
C TYR A 592 -4.36 -8.45 14.88
N LEU A 593 -5.11 -7.88 15.83
CA LEU A 593 -5.14 -6.44 16.06
C LEU A 593 -3.80 -5.92 16.60
N THR A 594 -3.12 -6.71 17.45
CA THR A 594 -1.76 -6.40 17.92
C THR A 594 -0.81 -6.31 16.73
N ALA A 595 -0.78 -7.32 15.86
CA ALA A 595 0.10 -7.32 14.70
C ALA A 595 -0.24 -6.23 13.68
N LEU A 596 -1.54 -5.95 13.46
CA LEU A 596 -1.99 -4.87 12.57
C LEU A 596 -1.55 -3.51 13.09
N ALA A 597 -1.83 -3.21 14.36
CA ALA A 597 -1.47 -1.95 15.01
C ALA A 597 0.05 -1.76 15.06
N ARG A 598 0.81 -2.79 15.47
CA ARG A 598 2.28 -2.77 15.46
C ARG A 598 2.80 -2.45 14.07
N SER A 599 2.31 -3.16 13.04
CA SER A 599 2.85 -3.04 11.68
C SER A 599 2.54 -1.66 11.08
N ARG A 600 1.34 -1.12 11.32
CA ARG A 600 0.98 0.25 10.95
C ARG A 600 1.86 1.28 11.67
N TYR A 601 1.95 1.20 12.99
CA TYR A 601 2.73 2.13 13.80
C TYR A 601 4.21 2.15 13.40
N ASN A 602 4.82 0.98 13.25
CA ASN A 602 6.20 0.83 12.82
C ASN A 602 6.44 1.45 11.44
N LEU A 603 5.52 1.21 10.50
CA LEU A 603 5.57 1.79 9.17
C LEU A 603 5.52 3.33 9.24
N TYR A 604 4.63 3.89 10.06
CA TYR A 604 4.45 5.34 10.16
C TYR A 604 5.64 6.07 10.76
N ILE A 605 6.21 5.50 11.83
CA ILE A 605 7.43 6.05 12.44
C ILE A 605 8.61 5.93 11.49
N THR A 606 8.78 4.78 10.83
CA THR A 606 9.91 4.54 9.93
C THR A 606 9.88 5.47 8.73
N ASN A 607 8.69 5.72 8.14
CA ASN A 607 8.54 6.60 6.98
C ASN A 607 8.44 8.08 7.32
N GLY A 608 8.44 8.46 8.61
CA GLY A 608 8.33 9.85 9.04
C GLY A 608 7.01 10.51 8.59
N TYR A 609 5.94 9.73 8.41
CA TYR A 609 4.62 10.27 8.06
C TYR A 609 4.07 11.21 9.15
N PHE A 610 4.57 11.06 10.38
CA PHE A 610 4.33 11.96 11.49
C PHE A 610 5.59 12.77 11.76
N GLY A 611 5.47 14.10 11.67
CA GLY A 611 6.51 15.00 12.15
C GLY A 611 6.53 14.96 13.66
N TYR A 612 7.45 14.17 14.24
CA TYR A 612 7.74 14.15 15.67
C TYR A 612 8.96 14.99 16.00
#